data_AF-A4T3Y0-F1
#
_entry.id   AF-A4T3Y0-F1
#
_cell.length_a   1.000
_cell.length_b   1.000
_cell.length_c   1.000
_cell.angle_alpha   90.00
_cell.angle_beta   90.00
_cell.angle_gamma   90.00
#
_symmetry.space_group_name_H-M   'P 1'
#
loop_
_entity.id
_entity.type
_entity.pdbx_description
1 polymer ?
#
loop_
_entity_poly.entity_id
_entity_poly.type
_entity_poly.pdbx_seq_one_letter_code
_entity_poly.pdbx_strand_id
1 'polypeptide(L)'
;MRRHLAFATAITTLGATGILGLGIAAAQPAPAPPPPPAPGAAAGAPTPLGTPGRGYALGGAHVLGIPYDEYIMRTGADWFPGLDREIVDYPAGQVQGHTLERLFPGIGAFGDRIAPGLGLDGPSYGESIDVGAPNLIGAIRRGGPGTAIGLSEGASVLDEVQARLAYDPAAPPPDQLSFATYGNPVGKHAFGESFLTQNFPVGSVVPSLDYRIPAPVESQYDTYKFVSAYDSIADWPDRPDNWLSVANAIVGLATGHTAVAFTDPSMVPERNIRTTVNSRGATTTTYMIPEEHLPLVLPFKYLGVPKDTLMELDKVLLPYVDAGYSRNDDPATAPITVDPVNGYDPAEVTAPATQAAFGGGADPVSQLLSGLQYILNNPP
;
A
#
# COMPACT_ATOMS: atom_id res chain seq x y z
N MET A 1 3.73 26.83 11.46
CA MET A 1 3.95 26.43 10.06
C MET A 1 4.06 24.91 9.89
N ARG A 2 4.98 24.19 10.56
CA ARG A 2 5.14 22.71 10.41
C ARG A 2 3.85 21.89 10.61
N ARG A 3 3.05 22.17 11.65
CA ARG A 3 1.77 21.47 11.91
C ARG A 3 0.70 21.71 10.83
N HIS A 4 0.64 22.93 10.27
CA HIS A 4 -0.33 23.25 9.21
C HIS A 4 0.08 22.64 7.86
N LEU A 5 1.39 22.56 7.58
CA LEU A 5 1.93 21.88 6.40
C LEU A 5 1.69 20.36 6.48
N ALA A 6 1.95 19.73 7.62
CA ALA A 6 1.65 18.31 7.83
C ALA A 6 0.15 18.01 7.69
N PHE A 7 -0.71 18.90 8.19
CA PHE A 7 -2.17 18.77 8.06
C PHE A 7 -2.64 18.89 6.60
N ALA A 8 -2.19 19.91 5.85
CA ALA A 8 -2.53 20.06 4.44
C ALA A 8 -1.99 18.88 3.61
N THR A 9 -0.77 18.44 3.88
CA THR A 9 -0.15 17.29 3.20
C THR A 9 -0.88 15.99 3.53
N ALA A 10 -1.37 15.80 4.76
CA ALA A 10 -2.18 14.64 5.13
C ALA A 10 -3.49 14.60 4.34
N ILE A 11 -4.16 15.75 4.19
CA ILE A 11 -5.39 15.85 3.37
C ILE A 11 -5.09 15.51 1.90
N THR A 12 -4.01 16.03 1.32
CA THR A 12 -3.67 15.76 -0.09
C THR A 12 -3.25 14.31 -0.31
N THR A 13 -2.38 13.78 0.55
CA THR A 13 -1.76 12.45 0.38
C THR A 13 -2.73 11.31 0.69
N LEU A 14 -3.56 11.46 1.72
CA LEU A 14 -4.54 10.43 2.10
C LEU A 14 -5.94 10.69 1.49
N GLY A 15 -6.21 11.90 1.00
CA GLY A 15 -7.50 12.25 0.36
C GLY A 15 -7.55 11.92 -1.12
N ALA A 16 -6.40 11.92 -1.80
CA ALA A 16 -6.31 11.52 -3.20
C ALA A 16 -6.70 10.04 -3.44
N THR A 17 -6.54 9.17 -2.43
CA THR A 17 -6.98 7.76 -2.47
C THR A 17 -8.49 7.60 -2.75
N GLY A 18 -9.32 8.58 -2.38
CA GLY A 18 -10.78 8.54 -2.58
C GLY A 18 -11.28 9.10 -3.91
N ILE A 19 -10.45 9.85 -4.66
CA ILE A 19 -10.88 10.59 -5.86
C ILE A 19 -10.45 9.90 -7.17
N LEU A 20 -9.53 8.92 -7.10
CA LEU A 20 -9.07 8.14 -8.25
C LEU A 20 -10.09 7.08 -8.76
N GLY A 21 -11.37 7.28 -8.44
CA GLY A 21 -12.50 6.47 -8.88
C GLY A 21 -12.91 6.77 -10.32
N LEU A 22 -12.65 5.85 -11.23
CA LEU A 22 -12.70 6.12 -12.65
C LEU A 22 -14.05 5.76 -13.27
N GLY A 23 -14.66 6.75 -13.92
CA GLY A 23 -15.92 6.63 -14.65
C GLY A 23 -15.80 5.73 -15.88
N ILE A 24 -16.81 4.90 -16.08
CA ILE A 24 -16.97 3.97 -17.21
C ILE A 24 -17.40 4.70 -18.50
N ALA A 25 -16.64 4.50 -19.57
CA ALA A 25 -17.14 4.64 -20.95
C ALA A 25 -17.06 3.26 -21.62
N ALA A 26 -18.18 2.79 -22.16
CA ALA A 26 -18.28 1.47 -22.78
C ALA A 26 -17.64 1.46 -24.18
N ALA A 27 -16.78 0.47 -24.45
CA ALA A 27 -16.36 0.09 -25.79
C ALA A 27 -16.53 -1.42 -26.01
N GLN A 28 -16.80 -1.81 -27.25
CA GLN A 28 -17.18 -3.15 -27.67
C GLN A 28 -16.07 -4.22 -27.46
N PRO A 29 -16.44 -5.50 -27.27
CA PRO A 29 -15.51 -6.55 -26.85
C PRO A 29 -14.49 -6.91 -27.93
N ALA A 30 -13.22 -6.97 -27.53
CA ALA A 30 -12.13 -7.57 -28.30
C ALA A 30 -12.01 -9.09 -28.04
N PRO A 31 -11.40 -9.88 -28.93
CA PRO A 31 -11.27 -11.33 -28.78
C PRO A 31 -10.35 -11.75 -27.62
N ALA A 32 -10.64 -12.90 -27.01
CA ALA A 32 -9.91 -13.44 -25.87
C ALA A 32 -8.42 -13.69 -26.16
N PRO A 33 -7.50 -13.37 -25.22
CA PRO A 33 -6.08 -13.66 -25.34
C PRO A 33 -5.78 -15.16 -25.14
N PRO A 34 -4.69 -15.68 -25.75
CA PRO A 34 -4.30 -17.08 -25.63
C PRO A 34 -3.80 -17.42 -24.21
N PRO A 35 -3.90 -18.70 -23.79
CA PRO A 35 -3.51 -19.13 -22.46
C PRO A 35 -1.99 -18.99 -22.22
N PRO A 36 -1.56 -18.68 -20.99
CA PRO A 36 -0.14 -18.54 -20.66
C PRO A 36 0.61 -19.88 -20.81
N PRO A 37 1.89 -19.87 -21.21
CA PRO A 37 2.70 -21.07 -21.32
C PRO A 37 2.95 -21.67 -19.93
N ALA A 38 2.99 -23.01 -19.87
CA ALA A 38 3.23 -23.76 -18.64
C ALA A 38 4.61 -23.43 -18.03
N PRO A 39 4.74 -23.31 -16.69
CA PRO A 39 6.01 -23.00 -16.04
C PRO A 39 7.07 -24.06 -16.34
N GLY A 40 8.19 -23.62 -16.92
CA GLY A 40 9.40 -24.43 -17.06
C GLY A 40 10.06 -24.64 -15.69
N ALA A 41 10.44 -25.87 -15.39
CA ALA A 41 11.12 -26.23 -14.15
C ALA A 41 12.55 -25.68 -14.11
N ALA A 42 12.85 -24.75 -13.19
CA ALA A 42 14.21 -24.41 -12.79
C ALA A 42 14.29 -23.80 -11.37
N ALA A 43 15.29 -24.28 -10.62
CA ALA A 43 15.79 -23.86 -9.31
C ALA A 43 14.82 -23.96 -8.11
N GLY A 44 15.33 -24.45 -6.97
CA GLY A 44 14.53 -24.88 -5.81
C GLY A 44 13.52 -23.82 -5.37
N ALA A 45 12.26 -24.25 -5.18
CA ALA A 45 11.19 -23.38 -4.72
C ALA A 45 11.64 -22.65 -3.45
N PRO A 46 11.51 -21.31 -3.38
CA PRO A 46 11.70 -20.57 -2.14
C PRO A 46 10.84 -21.20 -1.05
N THR A 47 11.37 -21.32 0.18
CA THR A 47 10.56 -21.72 1.32
C THR A 47 9.35 -20.79 1.40
N PRO A 48 8.10 -21.31 1.46
CA PRO A 48 6.91 -20.47 1.55
C PRO A 48 7.04 -19.49 2.72
N LEU A 49 6.80 -18.21 2.45
CA LEU A 49 6.80 -17.19 3.50
C LEU A 49 5.57 -17.37 4.41
N GLY A 50 5.71 -16.93 5.66
CA GLY A 50 4.61 -16.88 6.61
C GLY A 50 4.17 -18.24 7.15
N THR A 51 3.17 -18.18 8.01
CA THR A 51 2.54 -19.34 8.64
C THR A 51 1.55 -19.95 7.64
N PRO A 52 1.66 -21.25 7.33
CA PRO A 52 0.74 -21.91 6.41
C PRO A 52 -0.66 -22.07 7.02
N GLY A 53 -1.65 -22.36 6.19
CA GLY A 53 -3.04 -22.52 6.60
C GLY A 53 -3.89 -21.38 6.07
N ARG A 54 -4.51 -20.61 6.96
CA ARG A 54 -5.43 -19.52 6.59
C ARG A 54 -4.69 -18.28 6.09
N GLY A 55 -5.29 -17.57 5.14
CA GLY A 55 -4.90 -16.22 4.76
C GLY A 55 -5.98 -15.23 5.19
N TYR A 56 -5.78 -14.52 6.29
CA TYR A 56 -6.74 -13.53 6.79
C TYR A 56 -6.51 -12.18 6.11
N ALA A 57 -7.25 -11.89 5.05
CA ALA A 57 -6.98 -10.76 4.16
C ALA A 57 -7.88 -9.55 4.47
N LEU A 58 -7.24 -8.38 4.61
CA LEU A 58 -7.89 -7.09 4.82
C LEU A 58 -7.42 -6.11 3.74
N GLY A 59 -8.38 -5.51 3.04
CA GLY A 59 -8.11 -4.49 2.02
C GLY A 59 -7.71 -3.14 2.60
N GLY A 60 -7.40 -2.20 1.70
CA GLY A 60 -7.31 -0.78 2.03
C GLY A 60 -8.67 -0.09 1.91
N ALA A 61 -8.68 1.24 1.86
CA ALA A 61 -9.91 2.00 1.58
C ALA A 61 -10.56 1.57 0.25
N HIS A 62 -11.89 1.54 0.20
CA HIS A 62 -12.63 1.20 -1.01
C HIS A 62 -12.29 2.15 -2.18
N VAL A 63 -11.82 1.59 -3.31
CA VAL A 63 -11.56 2.33 -4.54
C VAL A 63 -12.73 2.12 -5.50
N LEU A 64 -13.36 3.21 -5.93
CA LEU A 64 -14.50 3.18 -6.86
C LEU A 64 -14.16 2.46 -8.17
N GLY A 65 -15.01 1.52 -8.55
CA GLY A 65 -14.89 0.71 -9.76
C GLY A 65 -14.34 -0.69 -9.49
N ILE A 66 -13.44 -0.88 -8.54
CA ILE A 66 -12.77 -2.17 -8.32
C ILE A 66 -13.66 -3.07 -7.42
N PRO A 67 -14.00 -4.30 -7.83
CA PRO A 67 -14.59 -5.31 -6.95
C PRO A 67 -13.65 -5.57 -5.76
N TYR A 68 -14.05 -5.05 -4.62
CA TYR A 68 -13.24 -4.99 -3.41
C TYR A 68 -12.79 -6.38 -2.93
N ASP A 69 -13.67 -7.36 -3.04
CA ASP A 69 -13.41 -8.74 -2.61
C ASP A 69 -12.29 -9.40 -3.40
N GLU A 70 -12.31 -9.26 -4.73
CA GLU A 70 -11.31 -9.88 -5.61
C GLU A 70 -9.93 -9.26 -5.42
N TYR A 71 -9.90 -7.95 -5.25
CA TYR A 71 -8.72 -7.18 -4.89
C TYR A 71 -8.08 -7.67 -3.58
N ILE A 72 -8.89 -7.86 -2.53
CA ILE A 72 -8.41 -8.37 -1.24
C ILE A 72 -7.85 -9.78 -1.40
N MET A 73 -8.58 -10.65 -2.09
CA MET A 73 -8.18 -12.05 -2.27
C MET A 73 -6.85 -12.17 -3.02
N ARG A 74 -6.55 -11.25 -3.95
CA ARG A 74 -5.28 -11.24 -4.70
C ARG A 74 -4.12 -10.57 -3.96
N THR A 75 -4.37 -9.78 -2.91
CA THR A 75 -3.31 -9.11 -2.12
C THR A 75 -2.27 -10.12 -1.61
N GLY A 76 -1.03 -10.01 -2.07
CA GLY A 76 0.07 -10.88 -1.67
C GLY A 76 -0.06 -12.34 -2.13
N ALA A 77 -0.87 -12.63 -3.15
CA ALA A 77 -1.08 -14.00 -3.65
C ALA A 77 0.22 -14.68 -4.09
N ASP A 78 1.08 -13.95 -4.79
CA ASP A 78 2.35 -14.47 -5.30
C ASP A 78 3.45 -14.54 -4.22
N TRP A 79 3.31 -13.75 -3.14
CA TRP A 79 4.18 -13.79 -1.96
C TRP A 79 3.84 -14.96 -1.01
N PHE A 80 2.56 -15.29 -0.90
CA PHE A 80 2.05 -16.32 0.02
C PHE A 80 1.19 -17.34 -0.75
N PRO A 81 1.81 -18.15 -1.63
CA PRO A 81 1.08 -19.15 -2.40
C PRO A 81 0.55 -20.26 -1.49
N GLY A 82 -0.67 -20.73 -1.77
CA GLY A 82 -1.27 -21.89 -1.09
C GLY A 82 -2.00 -21.58 0.23
N LEU A 83 -2.16 -20.32 0.62
CA LEU A 83 -3.04 -19.96 1.74
C LEU A 83 -4.52 -20.15 1.38
N ASP A 84 -5.29 -20.67 2.32
CA ASP A 84 -6.76 -20.70 2.28
C ASP A 84 -7.30 -19.33 2.71
N ARG A 85 -7.55 -18.48 1.71
CA ARG A 85 -7.80 -17.05 1.91
C ARG A 85 -9.26 -16.80 2.29
N GLU A 86 -9.45 -15.93 3.28
CA GLU A 86 -10.75 -15.35 3.62
C GLU A 86 -10.64 -13.84 3.75
N ILE A 87 -11.70 -13.15 3.37
CA ILE A 87 -11.84 -11.72 3.60
C ILE A 87 -12.30 -11.52 5.04
N VAL A 88 -11.60 -10.66 5.77
CA VAL A 88 -12.05 -10.21 7.09
C VAL A 88 -12.75 -8.87 6.92
N ASP A 89 -14.08 -8.91 7.00
CA ASP A 89 -14.91 -7.72 6.83
C ASP A 89 -14.66 -6.67 7.92
N TYR A 90 -14.50 -5.43 7.50
CA TYR A 90 -14.46 -4.25 8.34
C TYR A 90 -14.86 -3.02 7.49
N PRO A 91 -15.17 -1.85 8.09
CA PRO A 91 -15.75 -0.74 7.34
C PRO A 91 -14.92 -0.27 6.13
N ALA A 92 -13.59 -0.18 6.29
CA ALA A 92 -12.64 0.22 5.24
C ALA A 92 -13.11 1.44 4.43
N GLY A 93 -13.64 2.45 5.13
CA GLY A 93 -14.27 3.62 4.51
C GLY A 93 -13.28 4.49 3.74
N GLN A 94 -13.73 5.60 3.15
CA GLN A 94 -12.77 6.61 2.71
C GLN A 94 -11.99 7.10 3.93
N VAL A 95 -10.67 7.22 3.78
CA VAL A 95 -9.69 7.42 4.86
C VAL A 95 -10.07 8.54 5.84
N GLN A 96 -10.77 9.58 5.38
CA GLN A 96 -11.25 10.65 6.25
C GLN A 96 -12.68 10.46 6.78
N GLY A 97 -13.56 9.75 6.06
CA GLY A 97 -14.96 9.56 6.41
C GLY A 97 -15.64 10.86 6.85
N HIS A 98 -16.52 10.75 7.86
CA HIS A 98 -17.26 11.88 8.44
C HIS A 98 -16.38 13.00 9.05
N THR A 99 -15.07 12.81 9.18
CA THR A 99 -14.18 13.90 9.62
C THR A 99 -14.04 15.01 8.56
N LEU A 100 -14.28 14.71 7.28
CA LEU A 100 -14.37 15.73 6.23
C LEU A 100 -15.55 16.66 6.44
N GLU A 101 -16.69 16.15 6.92
CA GLU A 101 -17.86 16.97 7.27
C GLU A 101 -17.55 17.96 8.41
N ARG A 102 -16.66 17.59 9.34
CA ARG A 102 -16.20 18.49 10.41
C ARG A 102 -15.26 19.59 9.91
N LEU A 103 -14.50 19.34 8.85
CA LEU A 103 -13.56 20.29 8.24
C LEU A 103 -14.24 21.15 7.14
N PHE A 104 -15.21 20.57 6.44
CA PHE A 104 -15.95 21.15 5.32
C PHE A 104 -17.44 20.77 5.42
N PRO A 105 -18.23 21.48 6.24
CA PRO A 105 -19.65 21.18 6.43
C PRO A 105 -20.43 21.18 5.11
N GLY A 106 -21.18 20.11 4.84
CA GLY A 106 -21.98 19.86 3.64
C GLY A 106 -21.33 18.95 2.60
N ILE A 107 -20.09 18.51 2.79
CA ILE A 107 -19.35 17.68 1.83
C ILE A 107 -19.87 16.25 1.76
N GLY A 108 -20.37 15.68 2.87
CA GLY A 108 -21.01 14.37 2.87
C GLY A 108 -22.28 14.35 2.02
N ALA A 109 -23.17 15.33 2.24
CA ALA A 109 -24.39 15.50 1.46
C ALA A 109 -24.14 15.81 -0.02
N PHE A 110 -23.04 16.49 -0.33
CA PHE A 110 -22.59 16.72 -1.71
C PHE A 110 -22.08 15.43 -2.36
N GLY A 111 -21.25 14.66 -1.64
CA GLY A 111 -20.75 13.35 -2.07
C GLY A 111 -21.87 12.37 -2.40
N ASP A 112 -22.82 12.21 -1.48
CA ASP A 112 -23.98 11.32 -1.66
C ASP A 112 -24.88 11.75 -2.82
N ARG A 113 -24.91 13.04 -3.16
CA ARG A 113 -25.66 13.55 -4.30
C ARG A 113 -24.99 13.28 -5.65
N ILE A 114 -23.65 13.25 -5.68
CA ILE A 114 -22.87 13.04 -6.90
C ILE A 114 -22.60 11.55 -7.14
N ALA A 115 -22.26 10.82 -6.09
CA ALA A 115 -22.01 9.38 -6.10
C ALA A 115 -22.52 8.78 -4.78
N PRO A 116 -23.79 8.35 -4.72
CA PRO A 116 -24.34 7.69 -3.54
C PRO A 116 -23.46 6.52 -3.09
N GLY A 117 -23.05 6.50 -1.83
CA GLY A 117 -22.18 5.45 -1.29
C GLY A 117 -20.68 5.73 -1.42
N LEU A 118 -20.26 6.95 -1.78
CA LEU A 118 -18.85 7.36 -1.78
C LEU A 118 -18.19 7.28 -0.40
N GLY A 119 -18.99 7.22 0.68
CA GLY A 119 -18.49 6.99 2.04
C GLY A 119 -17.88 8.23 2.71
N LEU A 120 -18.14 9.44 2.20
CA LEU A 120 -17.68 10.70 2.80
C LEU A 120 -18.28 11.01 4.19
N ASP A 121 -19.33 10.30 4.58
CA ASP A 121 -19.91 10.34 5.94
C ASP A 121 -19.81 8.97 6.65
N GLY A 122 -18.98 8.06 6.11
CA GLY A 122 -18.74 6.74 6.71
C GLY A 122 -17.81 6.80 7.94
N PRO A 123 -17.57 5.63 8.58
CA PRO A 123 -16.58 5.52 9.66
C PRO A 123 -15.23 6.09 9.24
N SER A 124 -14.63 6.85 10.15
CA SER A 124 -13.26 7.36 10.00
C SER A 124 -12.24 6.22 10.00
N TYR A 125 -11.02 6.50 9.56
CA TYR A 125 -9.89 5.56 9.65
C TYR A 125 -9.72 4.97 11.06
N GLY A 126 -9.81 5.80 12.10
CA GLY A 126 -9.73 5.35 13.50
C GLY A 126 -10.84 4.37 13.87
N GLU A 127 -12.10 4.71 13.57
CA GLU A 127 -13.25 3.85 13.87
C GLU A 127 -13.21 2.54 13.08
N SER A 128 -12.76 2.60 11.83
CA SER A 128 -12.62 1.43 10.99
C SER A 128 -11.60 0.45 11.56
N ILE A 129 -10.47 0.94 12.09
CA ILE A 129 -9.48 0.11 12.81
C ILE A 129 -10.06 -0.47 14.11
N ASP A 130 -10.84 0.31 14.86
CA ASP A 130 -11.49 -0.14 16.09
C ASP A 130 -12.47 -1.30 15.86
N VAL A 131 -13.11 -1.35 14.67
CA VAL A 131 -13.97 -2.45 14.23
C VAL A 131 -13.16 -3.61 13.61
N GLY A 132 -12.17 -3.31 12.79
CA GLY A 132 -11.37 -4.32 12.07
C GLY A 132 -10.56 -5.21 13.01
N ALA A 133 -9.95 -4.64 14.05
CA ALA A 133 -9.10 -5.39 14.97
C ALA A 133 -9.84 -6.54 15.71
N PRO A 134 -11.00 -6.33 16.35
CA PRO A 134 -11.75 -7.42 16.97
C PRO A 134 -12.29 -8.43 15.94
N ASN A 135 -12.62 -7.99 14.72
CA ASN A 135 -13.06 -8.89 13.64
C ASN A 135 -11.94 -9.84 13.22
N LEU A 136 -10.73 -9.32 13.00
CA LEU A 136 -9.54 -10.12 12.66
C LEU A 136 -9.16 -11.07 13.80
N ILE A 137 -9.15 -10.63 15.06
CA ILE A 137 -8.91 -11.52 16.21
C ILE A 137 -9.96 -12.65 16.25
N GLY A 138 -11.23 -12.32 15.97
CA GLY A 138 -12.31 -13.28 15.88
C GLY A 138 -12.11 -14.30 14.76
N ALA A 139 -11.66 -13.84 13.58
CA ALA A 139 -11.34 -14.71 12.44
C ALA A 139 -10.18 -15.66 12.77
N ILE A 140 -9.07 -15.14 13.32
CA ILE A 140 -7.90 -15.94 13.75
C ILE A 140 -8.31 -17.02 14.74
N ARG A 141 -9.14 -16.69 15.75
CA ARG A 141 -9.60 -17.65 16.76
C ARG A 141 -10.48 -18.76 16.17
N ARG A 142 -11.23 -18.49 15.09
CA ARG A 142 -12.09 -19.48 14.43
C ARG A 142 -11.36 -20.30 13.37
N GLY A 143 -10.47 -19.67 12.61
CA GLY A 143 -9.79 -20.26 11.46
C GLY A 143 -8.52 -21.03 11.81
N GLY A 144 -7.86 -20.72 12.93
CA GLY A 144 -6.63 -21.39 13.36
C GLY A 144 -5.36 -20.80 12.74
N PRO A 145 -4.28 -21.60 12.59
CA PRO A 145 -3.00 -21.09 12.13
C PRO A 145 -3.05 -20.45 10.73
N GLY A 146 -2.28 -19.39 10.52
CA GLY A 146 -2.24 -18.72 9.23
C GLY A 146 -1.49 -17.40 9.21
N THR A 147 -1.54 -16.71 8.08
CA THR A 147 -0.93 -15.40 7.87
C THR A 147 -2.02 -14.34 7.75
N ALA A 148 -1.94 -13.30 8.57
CA ALA A 148 -2.76 -12.10 8.42
C ALA A 148 -2.12 -11.17 7.38
N ILE A 149 -2.90 -10.70 6.40
CA ILE A 149 -2.44 -9.92 5.25
C ILE A 149 -3.24 -8.63 5.20
N GLY A 150 -2.56 -7.48 5.27
CA GLY A 150 -3.19 -6.17 5.31
C GLY A 150 -2.55 -5.21 4.31
N LEU A 151 -3.40 -4.49 3.58
CA LEU A 151 -2.99 -3.46 2.63
C LEU A 151 -3.51 -2.08 3.09
N SER A 152 -2.64 -1.07 3.09
CA SER A 152 -2.99 0.30 3.47
C SER A 152 -3.64 0.35 4.86
N GLU A 153 -4.88 0.81 4.98
CA GLU A 153 -5.65 0.79 6.24
C GLU A 153 -5.72 -0.60 6.89
N GLY A 154 -5.86 -1.67 6.11
CA GLY A 154 -5.82 -3.05 6.61
C GLY A 154 -4.49 -3.38 7.31
N ALA A 155 -3.37 -2.81 6.87
CA ALA A 155 -2.09 -2.97 7.55
C ALA A 155 -2.07 -2.32 8.95
N SER A 156 -2.81 -1.21 9.15
CA SER A 156 -2.97 -0.63 10.49
C SER A 156 -3.90 -1.45 11.38
N VAL A 157 -4.90 -2.14 10.82
CA VAL A 157 -5.66 -3.15 11.57
C VAL A 157 -4.73 -4.26 12.07
N LEU A 158 -3.81 -4.72 11.23
CA LEU A 158 -2.80 -5.71 11.61
C LEU A 158 -1.91 -5.21 12.74
N ASP A 159 -1.42 -3.97 12.70
CA ASP A 159 -0.62 -3.38 13.77
C ASP A 159 -1.39 -3.31 15.11
N GLU A 160 -2.68 -2.92 15.07
CA GLU A 160 -3.53 -2.90 16.26
C GLU A 160 -3.76 -4.32 16.82
N VAL A 161 -3.96 -5.32 15.95
CA VAL A 161 -4.09 -6.72 16.38
C VAL A 161 -2.79 -7.23 16.99
N GLN A 162 -1.64 -6.93 16.39
CA GLN A 162 -0.34 -7.27 16.97
C GLN A 162 -0.16 -6.64 18.36
N ALA A 163 -0.54 -5.38 18.53
CA ALA A 163 -0.47 -4.69 19.82
C ALA A 163 -1.38 -5.33 20.88
N ARG A 164 -2.60 -5.72 20.51
CA ARG A 164 -3.54 -6.42 21.42
C ARG A 164 -3.05 -7.81 21.79
N LEU A 165 -2.58 -8.60 20.82
CA LEU A 165 -2.11 -9.96 21.04
C LEU A 165 -0.76 -10.04 21.75
N ALA A 166 0.06 -8.99 21.70
CA ALA A 166 1.34 -8.92 22.40
C ALA A 166 1.20 -9.12 23.92
N TYR A 167 0.05 -8.81 24.51
CA TYR A 167 -0.18 -8.91 25.95
C TYR A 167 -1.39 -9.78 26.31
N ASP A 168 -2.03 -10.42 25.32
CA ASP A 168 -3.16 -11.32 25.56
C ASP A 168 -2.64 -12.71 25.99
N PRO A 169 -2.95 -13.20 27.20
CA PRO A 169 -2.57 -14.55 27.62
C PRO A 169 -3.24 -15.66 26.81
N ALA A 170 -4.30 -15.35 26.06
CA ALA A 170 -4.96 -16.25 25.12
C ALA A 170 -4.52 -16.03 23.66
N ALA A 171 -3.44 -15.27 23.43
CA ALA A 171 -2.87 -15.08 22.10
C ALA A 171 -2.42 -16.42 21.50
N PRO A 172 -2.57 -16.62 20.18
CA PRO A 172 -1.95 -17.75 19.48
C PRO A 172 -0.45 -17.89 19.81
N PRO A 173 0.07 -19.13 19.83
CA PRO A 173 1.51 -19.37 19.87
C PRO A 173 2.25 -18.64 18.73
N PRO A 174 3.51 -18.21 18.94
CA PRO A 174 4.32 -17.50 17.94
C PRO A 174 4.40 -18.19 16.57
N ASP A 175 4.38 -19.52 16.55
CA ASP A 175 4.49 -20.37 15.35
C ASP A 175 3.15 -20.63 14.64
N GLN A 176 2.05 -20.08 15.16
CA GLN A 176 0.71 -20.23 14.58
C GLN A 176 0.19 -18.98 13.87
N LEU A 177 0.90 -17.87 13.91
CA LEU A 177 0.46 -16.64 13.27
C LEU A 177 1.64 -15.80 12.81
N SER A 178 1.53 -15.27 11.59
CA SER A 178 2.44 -14.25 11.07
C SER A 178 1.67 -13.14 10.39
N PHE A 179 2.32 -11.99 10.18
CA PHE A 179 1.71 -10.79 9.63
C PHE A 179 2.42 -10.35 8.35
N ALA A 180 1.66 -9.86 7.38
CA ALA A 180 2.17 -9.31 6.13
C ALA A 180 1.50 -7.96 5.87
N THR A 181 2.30 -6.89 5.80
CA THR A 181 1.78 -5.53 5.58
C THR A 181 2.28 -4.96 4.26
N TYR A 182 1.37 -4.36 3.51
CA TYR A 182 1.61 -3.64 2.27
C TYR A 182 1.13 -2.19 2.44
N GLY A 183 1.92 -1.19 2.04
CA GLY A 183 1.46 0.20 2.08
C GLY A 183 1.11 0.72 3.49
N ASN A 184 1.75 0.22 4.56
CA ASN A 184 1.33 0.53 5.93
C ASN A 184 1.43 2.04 6.26
N PRO A 185 0.35 2.73 6.65
CA PRO A 185 0.39 4.17 6.93
C PRO A 185 1.10 4.58 8.22
N VAL A 186 1.28 3.64 9.16
CA VAL A 186 1.84 3.88 10.51
C VAL A 186 3.08 3.03 10.79
N GLY A 187 3.71 2.52 9.73
CA GLY A 187 4.87 1.65 9.81
C GLY A 187 6.18 2.37 10.17
N LYS A 188 7.09 1.60 10.73
CA LYS A 188 8.56 1.81 10.64
C LYS A 188 9.16 0.58 9.98
N HIS A 189 10.08 0.77 9.05
CA HIS A 189 10.73 -0.34 8.34
C HIS A 189 12.23 -0.10 8.23
N ALA A 190 12.96 -1.09 7.72
CA ALA A 190 14.42 -1.06 7.74
C ALA A 190 15.07 0.03 6.86
N PHE A 191 14.28 0.79 6.10
CA PHE A 191 14.73 1.78 5.11
C PHE A 191 14.08 3.16 5.29
N GLY A 192 13.18 3.34 6.26
CA GLY A 192 12.38 4.55 6.36
C GLY A 192 11.19 4.42 7.31
N GLU A 193 10.32 5.42 7.27
CA GLU A 193 9.11 5.51 8.07
C GLU A 193 7.94 5.95 7.19
N SER A 194 6.75 5.51 7.60
CA SER A 194 5.50 5.87 6.94
C SER A 194 5.08 7.31 7.27
N PHE A 195 4.27 7.91 6.41
CA PHE A 195 3.87 9.32 6.52
C PHE A 195 3.30 9.69 7.89
N LEU A 196 2.38 8.89 8.44
CA LEU A 196 1.76 9.24 9.72
C LEU A 196 2.76 9.15 10.87
N THR A 197 3.60 8.11 10.87
CA THR A 197 4.65 7.92 11.87
C THR A 197 5.65 9.07 11.92
N GLN A 198 6.06 9.56 10.75
CA GLN A 198 7.06 10.61 10.65
C GLN A 198 6.50 12.00 10.99
N ASN A 199 5.21 12.24 10.71
CA ASN A 199 4.61 13.58 10.82
C ASN A 199 3.79 13.80 12.10
N PHE A 200 3.38 12.74 12.80
CA PHE A 200 2.55 12.83 14.00
C PHE A 200 3.21 12.11 15.19
N PRO A 201 3.45 12.81 16.32
CA PRO A 201 3.99 12.16 17.51
C PRO A 201 3.08 11.09 18.08
N VAL A 202 3.67 10.07 18.71
CA VAL A 202 2.95 9.07 19.51
C VAL A 202 1.97 9.75 20.48
N GLY A 203 0.75 9.25 20.52
CA GLY A 203 -0.34 9.74 21.36
C GLY A 203 -1.10 10.95 20.80
N SER A 204 -0.60 11.60 19.75
CA SER A 204 -1.35 12.65 19.05
C SER A 204 -2.48 12.05 18.21
N VAL A 205 -3.58 12.79 18.07
CA VAL A 205 -4.70 12.43 17.20
C VAL A 205 -4.51 13.14 15.87
N VAL A 206 -4.55 12.39 14.78
CA VAL A 206 -4.57 12.91 13.42
C VAL A 206 -5.99 13.44 13.15
N PRO A 207 -6.20 14.77 13.07
CA PRO A 207 -7.55 15.33 13.15
C PRO A 207 -8.47 14.93 11.99
N SER A 208 -7.92 14.68 10.80
CA SER A 208 -8.66 14.28 9.60
C SER A 208 -8.89 12.77 9.49
N LEU A 209 -8.52 11.98 10.50
CA LEU A 209 -8.62 10.52 10.50
C LEU A 209 -9.29 9.96 11.75
N ASP A 210 -9.50 10.81 12.77
CA ASP A 210 -9.84 10.39 14.14
C ASP A 210 -8.93 9.28 14.68
N TYR A 211 -7.68 9.25 14.22
CA TYR A 211 -6.72 8.20 14.52
C TYR A 211 -5.66 8.67 15.51
N ARG A 212 -5.46 7.92 16.60
CA ARG A 212 -4.40 8.20 17.58
C ARG A 212 -3.14 7.42 17.19
N ILE A 213 -2.01 8.11 17.02
CA ILE A 213 -0.74 7.44 16.74
C ILE A 213 -0.36 6.52 17.90
N PRO A 214 -0.24 5.20 17.68
CA PRO A 214 0.11 4.26 18.74
C PRO A 214 1.59 4.35 19.10
N ALA A 215 1.94 3.92 20.31
CA ALA A 215 3.33 3.66 20.64
C ALA A 215 3.77 2.37 19.92
N PRO A 216 5.04 2.23 19.50
CA PRO A 216 5.55 0.97 18.97
C PRO A 216 5.39 -0.16 19.99
N VAL A 217 4.86 -1.31 19.54
CA VAL A 217 4.70 -2.52 20.35
C VAL A 217 5.45 -3.66 19.67
N GLU A 218 6.25 -4.39 20.45
CA GLU A 218 6.84 -5.64 19.99
C GLU A 218 5.85 -6.79 20.22
N SER A 219 5.46 -7.46 19.14
CA SER A 219 4.68 -8.70 19.16
C SER A 219 5.61 -9.93 19.13
N GLN A 220 5.05 -11.10 19.46
CA GLN A 220 5.75 -12.38 19.34
C GLN A 220 5.67 -13.00 17.92
N TYR A 221 5.11 -12.30 16.94
CA TYR A 221 4.82 -12.88 15.62
C TYR A 221 5.73 -12.32 14.54
N ASP A 222 6.18 -13.22 13.66
CA ASP A 222 6.96 -12.83 12.50
C ASP A 222 6.15 -11.89 11.59
N THR A 223 6.80 -10.82 11.12
CA THR A 223 6.17 -9.78 10.30
C THR A 223 6.95 -9.55 9.01
N TYR A 224 6.26 -9.61 7.88
CA TYR A 224 6.78 -9.29 6.56
C TYR A 224 6.25 -7.91 6.13
N LYS A 225 7.16 -6.98 5.82
CA LYS A 225 6.83 -5.61 5.42
C LYS A 225 7.22 -5.40 3.97
N PHE A 226 6.23 -5.20 3.11
CA PHE A 226 6.43 -4.95 1.69
C PHE A 226 6.20 -3.46 1.42
N VAL A 227 7.24 -2.79 0.94
CA VAL A 227 7.28 -1.34 0.79
C VAL A 227 7.66 -1.03 -0.65
N SER A 228 6.81 -0.32 -1.39
CA SER A 228 7.23 0.25 -2.67
C SER A 228 8.19 1.40 -2.40
N ALA A 229 9.27 1.46 -3.15
CA ALA A 229 10.10 2.66 -3.16
C ALA A 229 9.24 3.88 -3.50
N TYR A 230 9.41 4.95 -2.74
CA TYR A 230 8.73 6.24 -2.94
C TYR A 230 7.21 6.24 -2.78
N ASP A 231 6.61 5.23 -2.15
CA ASP A 231 5.21 5.30 -1.73
C ASP A 231 5.02 6.43 -0.71
N SER A 232 4.23 7.46 -1.05
CA SER A 232 3.95 8.56 -0.11
C SER A 232 3.29 8.15 1.20
N ILE A 233 2.74 6.95 1.32
CA ILE A 233 2.14 6.46 2.56
C ILE A 233 3.15 5.67 3.37
N ALA A 234 3.74 4.62 2.77
CA ALA A 234 4.60 3.71 3.50
C ALA A 234 6.08 4.14 3.55
N ASP A 235 6.53 4.97 2.62
CA ASP A 235 7.94 5.31 2.37
C ASP A 235 8.11 6.83 2.16
N TRP A 236 7.78 7.62 3.18
CA TRP A 236 7.81 9.08 3.09
C TRP A 236 9.26 9.63 3.16
N PRO A 237 9.60 10.71 2.41
CA PRO A 237 10.92 11.33 2.52
C PRO A 237 11.25 11.82 3.94
N ASP A 238 12.40 11.40 4.48
CA ASP A 238 12.90 11.85 5.79
C ASP A 238 13.50 13.27 5.77
N ARG A 239 13.71 13.85 4.57
CA ARG A 239 14.10 15.25 4.35
C ARG A 239 13.04 15.98 3.51
N PRO A 240 11.91 16.38 4.12
CA PRO A 240 10.79 16.97 3.40
C PRO A 240 11.07 18.37 2.81
N ASP A 241 12.22 18.98 3.11
CA ASP A 241 12.71 20.18 2.43
C ASP A 241 13.22 19.90 1.00
N ASN A 242 13.49 18.64 0.66
CA ASN A 242 13.71 18.21 -0.72
C ASN A 242 12.36 18.08 -1.46
N TRP A 243 11.93 19.17 -2.07
CA TRP A 243 10.64 19.27 -2.76
C TRP A 243 10.49 18.28 -3.92
N LEU A 244 11.58 17.91 -4.60
CA LEU A 244 11.51 16.95 -5.71
C LEU A 244 11.20 15.54 -5.19
N SER A 245 11.75 15.19 -4.04
CA SER A 245 11.47 13.91 -3.36
C SER A 245 10.03 13.83 -2.90
N VAL A 246 9.49 14.93 -2.37
CA VAL A 246 8.08 15.05 -1.97
C VAL A 246 7.17 14.94 -3.20
N ALA A 247 7.46 15.65 -4.28
CA ALA A 247 6.69 15.55 -5.52
C ALA A 247 6.71 14.13 -6.08
N ASN A 248 7.88 13.48 -6.07
CA ASN A 248 8.01 12.08 -6.49
C ASN A 248 7.21 11.14 -5.61
N ALA A 249 7.26 11.30 -4.28
CA ALA A 249 6.48 10.47 -3.37
C ALA A 249 4.97 10.62 -3.61
N ILE A 250 4.48 11.85 -3.81
CA ILE A 250 3.07 12.12 -4.10
C ILE A 250 2.62 11.40 -5.37
N VAL A 251 3.42 11.38 -6.43
CA VAL A 251 3.11 10.56 -7.62
C VAL A 251 3.20 9.07 -7.30
N GLY A 252 4.13 8.68 -6.42
CA GLY A 252 4.29 7.33 -5.88
C GLY A 252 3.04 6.77 -5.19
N LEU A 253 2.14 7.63 -4.69
CA LEU A 253 0.81 7.21 -4.23
C LEU A 253 0.03 6.48 -5.34
N ALA A 254 0.02 7.06 -6.54
CA ALA A 254 -0.79 6.59 -7.65
C ALA A 254 -0.12 5.41 -8.37
N THR A 255 1.21 5.31 -8.32
CA THR A 255 1.98 4.24 -8.97
C THR A 255 2.18 3.05 -8.04
N GLY A 256 2.70 3.24 -6.84
CA GLY A 256 3.22 2.12 -6.05
C GLY A 256 2.36 1.65 -4.89
N HIS A 257 1.56 2.54 -4.27
CA HIS A 257 0.92 2.25 -2.97
C HIS A 257 0.06 0.98 -2.95
N THR A 258 -0.77 0.81 -3.97
CA THR A 258 -1.63 -0.36 -4.13
C THR A 258 -0.95 -1.46 -4.93
N ALA A 259 -0.19 -1.09 -5.96
CA ALA A 259 0.45 -2.01 -6.89
C ALA A 259 1.43 -2.98 -6.20
N VAL A 260 2.09 -2.50 -5.14
CA VAL A 260 3.05 -3.30 -4.33
C VAL A 260 2.45 -4.61 -3.83
N ALA A 261 1.15 -4.67 -3.57
CA ALA A 261 0.45 -5.88 -3.12
C ALA A 261 0.36 -6.98 -4.18
N PHE A 262 0.59 -6.67 -5.45
CA PHE A 262 0.50 -7.59 -6.58
C PHE A 262 1.86 -7.92 -7.19
N THR A 263 2.94 -7.52 -6.52
CA THR A 263 4.31 -7.88 -6.87
C THR A 263 4.61 -9.32 -6.48
N ASP A 264 5.76 -9.83 -6.91
CA ASP A 264 6.23 -11.16 -6.56
C ASP A 264 7.70 -11.16 -6.07
N PRO A 265 8.17 -12.25 -5.43
CA PRO A 265 9.52 -12.33 -4.88
C PRO A 265 10.66 -12.07 -5.87
N SER A 266 10.49 -12.35 -7.16
CA SER A 266 11.54 -12.17 -8.16
C SER A 266 11.86 -10.69 -8.45
N MET A 267 10.93 -9.79 -8.12
CA MET A 267 11.07 -8.34 -8.29
C MET A 267 11.90 -7.69 -7.18
N VAL A 268 12.39 -8.44 -6.19
CA VAL A 268 13.13 -7.88 -5.05
C VAL A 268 14.61 -8.30 -5.08
N PRO A 269 15.53 -7.35 -5.31
CA PRO A 269 16.96 -7.61 -5.17
C PRO A 269 17.32 -8.05 -3.76
N GLU A 270 18.25 -9.00 -3.59
CA GLU A 270 18.67 -9.48 -2.27
C GLU A 270 19.11 -8.35 -1.32
N ARG A 271 19.78 -7.32 -1.86
CA ARG A 271 20.24 -6.16 -1.07
C ARG A 271 19.10 -5.28 -0.52
N ASN A 272 17.88 -5.45 -1.04
CA ASN A 272 16.68 -4.76 -0.60
C ASN A 272 15.94 -5.52 0.51
N ILE A 273 16.46 -6.65 0.95
CA ILE A 273 15.88 -7.47 2.01
C ILE A 273 16.65 -7.23 3.30
N ARG A 274 15.95 -6.79 4.34
CA ARG A 274 16.54 -6.57 5.68
C ARG A 274 15.69 -7.25 6.74
N THR A 275 16.32 -8.10 7.55
CA THR A 275 15.65 -8.80 8.66
C THR A 275 16.22 -8.33 10.00
N THR A 276 15.32 -8.02 10.94
CA THR A 276 15.65 -7.74 12.33
C THR A 276 14.94 -8.73 13.25
N VAL A 277 15.44 -8.89 14.48
CA VAL A 277 14.82 -9.73 15.52
C VAL A 277 14.57 -8.86 16.73
N ASN A 278 13.35 -8.92 17.27
CA ASN A 278 12.94 -8.11 18.42
C ASN A 278 13.24 -8.82 19.76
N SER A 279 12.98 -8.16 20.89
CA SER A 279 13.30 -8.72 22.21
C SER A 279 12.46 -9.95 22.59
N ARG A 280 11.37 -10.21 21.85
CA ARG A 280 10.45 -11.34 22.02
C ARG A 280 10.78 -12.51 21.09
N GLY A 281 11.85 -12.41 20.31
CA GLY A 281 12.32 -13.43 19.39
C GLY A 281 11.63 -13.45 18.02
N ALA A 282 10.71 -12.52 17.76
CA ALA A 282 10.04 -12.43 16.47
C ALA A 282 10.88 -11.67 15.45
N THR A 283 10.82 -12.11 14.20
CA THR A 283 11.50 -11.49 13.08
C THR A 283 10.64 -10.41 12.41
N THR A 284 11.28 -9.36 11.91
CA THR A 284 10.67 -8.45 10.93
C THR A 284 11.52 -8.44 9.69
N THR A 285 10.98 -8.91 8.57
CA THR A 285 11.65 -8.87 7.27
C THR A 285 11.03 -7.77 6.41
N THR A 286 11.83 -6.77 6.06
CA THR A 286 11.44 -5.68 5.16
C THR A 286 11.92 -6.00 3.74
N TYR A 287 11.01 -5.92 2.77
CA TYR A 287 11.27 -5.98 1.34
C TYR A 287 11.03 -4.59 0.76
N MET A 288 12.10 -3.91 0.34
CA MET A 288 11.99 -2.69 -0.48
C MET A 288 11.85 -3.10 -1.94
N ILE A 289 10.72 -2.82 -2.56
CA ILE A 289 10.41 -3.27 -3.92
C ILE A 289 10.67 -2.09 -4.88
N PRO A 290 11.63 -2.21 -5.82
CA PRO A 290 11.95 -1.16 -6.78
C PRO A 290 10.83 -0.96 -7.81
N GLU A 291 10.57 0.29 -8.20
CA GLU A 291 9.74 0.59 -9.37
C GLU A 291 10.59 0.49 -10.66
N GLU A 292 9.98 0.22 -11.81
CA GLU A 292 10.71 0.18 -13.09
C GLU A 292 11.35 1.54 -13.42
N HIS A 293 10.62 2.62 -13.13
CA HIS A 293 11.04 4.00 -13.32
C HIS A 293 10.66 4.82 -12.08
N LEU A 294 11.26 6.00 -11.90
CA LEU A 294 10.78 6.92 -10.87
C LEU A 294 9.28 7.20 -11.05
N PRO A 295 8.51 7.38 -9.96
CA PRO A 295 7.13 7.84 -10.06
C PRO A 295 6.93 9.09 -10.92
N LEU A 296 7.84 10.08 -10.87
CA LEU A 296 7.78 11.25 -11.77
C LEU A 296 7.99 10.92 -13.25
N VAL A 297 8.63 9.79 -13.56
CA VAL A 297 8.99 9.36 -14.91
C VAL A 297 7.95 8.42 -15.52
N LEU A 298 7.33 7.57 -14.70
CA LEU A 298 6.28 6.62 -15.11
C LEU A 298 5.16 7.23 -15.97
N PRO A 299 4.60 8.42 -15.68
CA PRO A 299 3.62 9.07 -16.56
C PRO A 299 4.04 9.16 -18.03
N PHE A 300 5.32 9.41 -18.30
CA PHE A 300 5.84 9.52 -19.66
C PHE A 300 5.90 8.18 -20.37
N LYS A 301 6.13 7.07 -19.65
CA LYS A 301 6.02 5.70 -20.19
C LYS A 301 4.64 5.49 -20.81
N TYR A 302 3.61 5.85 -20.06
CA TYR A 302 2.22 5.69 -20.47
C TYR A 302 1.78 6.64 -21.59
N LEU A 303 2.52 7.73 -21.80
CA LEU A 303 2.38 8.63 -22.95
C LEU A 303 3.18 8.15 -24.19
N GLY A 304 3.82 6.99 -24.12
CA GLY A 304 4.55 6.37 -25.24
C GLY A 304 5.97 6.89 -25.43
N VAL A 305 6.57 7.52 -24.42
CA VAL A 305 7.98 7.93 -24.48
C VAL A 305 8.88 6.68 -24.50
N PRO A 306 9.89 6.58 -25.39
CA PRO A 306 10.75 5.40 -25.49
C PRO A 306 11.50 5.10 -24.19
N LYS A 307 11.64 3.80 -23.88
CA LYS A 307 12.31 3.30 -22.67
C LYS A 307 13.71 3.87 -22.46
N ASP A 308 14.54 3.91 -23.51
CA ASP A 308 15.90 4.47 -23.41
C ASP A 308 15.89 5.95 -22.96
N THR A 309 14.90 6.73 -23.40
CA THR A 309 14.72 8.11 -22.97
C THR A 309 14.31 8.20 -21.51
N LEU A 310 13.42 7.32 -21.05
CA LEU A 310 13.01 7.25 -19.65
C LEU A 310 14.18 6.89 -18.73
N MET A 311 15.01 5.93 -19.15
CA MET A 311 16.21 5.53 -18.42
C MET A 311 17.22 6.67 -18.26
N GLU A 312 17.41 7.49 -19.30
CA GLU A 312 18.25 8.69 -19.18
C GLU A 312 17.61 9.74 -18.26
N LEU A 313 16.27 9.87 -18.27
CA LEU A 313 15.57 10.78 -17.37
C LEU A 313 15.70 10.34 -15.90
N ASP A 314 15.53 9.05 -15.61
CA ASP A 314 15.76 8.48 -14.28
C ASP A 314 17.18 8.75 -13.82
N LYS A 315 18.18 8.46 -14.66
CA LYS A 315 19.59 8.68 -14.33
C LYS A 315 19.89 10.14 -13.94
N VAL A 316 19.18 11.10 -14.53
CA VAL A 316 19.30 12.51 -14.19
C VAL A 316 18.54 12.83 -12.89
N LEU A 317 17.30 12.38 -12.74
CA LEU A 317 16.44 12.78 -11.62
C LEU A 317 16.69 12.01 -10.33
N LEU A 318 17.08 10.74 -10.43
CA LEU A 318 17.20 9.81 -9.30
C LEU A 318 18.10 10.34 -8.19
N PRO A 319 19.32 10.89 -8.44
CA PRO A 319 20.14 11.44 -7.37
C PRO A 319 19.48 12.61 -6.61
N TYR A 320 18.65 13.41 -7.28
CA TYR A 320 17.95 14.54 -6.65
C TYR A 320 16.75 14.09 -5.82
N VAL A 321 16.03 13.07 -6.29
CA VAL A 321 14.95 12.41 -5.52
C VAL A 321 15.55 11.63 -4.34
N ASP A 322 16.63 10.89 -4.54
CA ASP A 322 17.25 10.07 -3.50
C ASP A 322 17.87 10.91 -2.38
N ALA A 323 18.28 12.14 -2.67
CA ALA A 323 18.78 13.07 -1.67
C ALA A 323 17.74 13.39 -0.58
N GLY A 324 16.44 13.16 -0.81
CA GLY A 324 15.38 13.32 0.19
C GLY A 324 15.25 12.18 1.20
N TYR A 325 16.05 11.11 1.04
CA TYR A 325 15.95 9.89 1.85
C TYR A 325 17.33 9.51 2.40
N SER A 326 17.49 9.54 3.72
CA SER A 326 18.75 9.24 4.41
C SER A 326 19.26 7.82 4.19
N ARG A 327 18.38 6.86 3.85
CA ARG A 327 18.78 5.50 3.45
C ARG A 327 19.78 5.47 2.28
N ASN A 328 19.84 6.54 1.48
CA ASN A 328 20.68 6.63 0.29
C ASN A 328 22.04 7.32 0.56
N ASP A 329 22.29 7.80 1.79
CA ASP A 329 23.53 8.50 2.14
C ASP A 329 24.77 7.61 2.08
N ASP A 330 24.59 6.31 2.35
CA ASP A 330 25.63 5.30 2.23
C ASP A 330 25.34 4.39 1.03
N PRO A 331 26.00 4.61 -0.12
CA PRO A 331 25.79 3.81 -1.32
C PRO A 331 26.03 2.30 -1.11
N ALA A 332 26.86 1.92 -0.13
CA ALA A 332 27.15 0.52 0.16
C ALA A 332 25.91 -0.21 0.72
N THR A 333 25.05 0.51 1.44
CA THR A 333 23.87 -0.06 2.11
C THR A 333 22.54 0.40 1.52
N ALA A 334 22.53 1.43 0.66
CA ALA A 334 21.34 1.94 -0.01
C ALA A 334 20.60 0.83 -0.80
N PRO A 335 19.27 0.71 -0.73
CA PRO A 335 18.53 -0.22 -1.58
C PRO A 335 18.55 0.22 -3.05
N ILE A 336 18.22 -0.69 -3.96
CA ILE A 336 17.85 -0.34 -5.34
C ILE A 336 16.38 0.10 -5.31
N THR A 337 16.08 1.33 -5.70
CA THR A 337 14.72 1.89 -5.66
C THR A 337 14.10 2.05 -7.04
N VAL A 338 14.94 2.14 -8.07
CA VAL A 338 14.55 2.13 -9.48
C VAL A 338 15.36 1.07 -10.21
N ASP A 339 14.69 0.15 -10.90
CA ASP A 339 15.31 -0.89 -11.71
C ASP A 339 14.54 -1.05 -13.03
N PRO A 340 15.00 -0.47 -14.14
CA PRO A 340 14.32 -0.57 -15.43
C PRO A 340 14.22 -2.00 -16.01
N VAL A 341 14.84 -3.00 -15.39
CA VAL A 341 14.83 -4.39 -15.86
C VAL A 341 13.94 -5.26 -14.98
N ASN A 342 14.10 -5.18 -13.66
CA ASN A 342 13.40 -6.05 -12.71
C ASN A 342 12.43 -5.32 -11.79
N GLY A 343 12.44 -3.99 -11.79
CA GLY A 343 11.47 -3.18 -11.07
C GLY A 343 10.09 -3.36 -11.69
N TYR A 344 9.06 -3.28 -10.85
CA TYR A 344 7.71 -3.56 -11.32
C TYR A 344 7.13 -2.35 -12.06
N ASP A 345 6.31 -2.63 -13.07
CA ASP A 345 5.37 -1.67 -13.65
C ASP A 345 4.03 -1.77 -12.90
N PRO A 346 3.56 -0.69 -12.24
CA PRO A 346 2.25 -0.62 -11.60
C PRO A 346 1.07 -1.12 -12.44
N ALA A 347 1.00 -0.73 -13.71
CA ALA A 347 -0.07 -1.10 -14.62
C ALA A 347 0.01 -2.60 -14.95
N GLU A 348 1.20 -3.16 -15.11
CA GLU A 348 1.38 -4.58 -15.43
C GLU A 348 1.04 -5.48 -14.25
N VAL A 349 1.50 -5.16 -13.03
CA VAL A 349 1.23 -5.99 -11.84
C VAL A 349 -0.23 -5.91 -11.38
N THR A 350 -0.89 -4.78 -11.61
CA THR A 350 -2.32 -4.62 -11.31
C THR A 350 -3.22 -5.16 -12.41
N ALA A 351 -2.75 -5.28 -13.67
CA ALA A 351 -3.57 -5.71 -14.81
C ALA A 351 -4.31 -7.03 -14.57
N PRO A 352 -3.74 -8.10 -13.98
CA PRO A 352 -4.52 -9.31 -13.71
C PRO A 352 -5.64 -9.09 -12.69
N ALA A 353 -5.45 -8.22 -11.68
CA ALA A 353 -6.52 -7.87 -10.74
C ALA A 353 -7.62 -7.09 -11.47
N THR A 354 -7.23 -6.10 -12.28
CA THR A 354 -8.14 -5.30 -13.10
C THR A 354 -8.88 -6.15 -14.15
N GLN A 355 -8.23 -7.12 -14.77
CA GLN A 355 -8.85 -8.00 -15.75
C GLN A 355 -9.89 -8.91 -15.10
N ALA A 356 -9.56 -9.47 -13.94
CA ALA A 356 -10.46 -10.33 -13.20
C ALA A 356 -11.68 -9.52 -12.68
N ALA A 357 -11.41 -8.30 -12.22
CA ALA A 357 -12.41 -7.33 -11.77
C ALA A 357 -13.36 -6.81 -12.88
N PHE A 358 -12.82 -6.52 -14.07
CA PHE A 358 -13.51 -5.72 -15.11
C PHE A 358 -13.69 -6.45 -16.45
N GLY A 359 -13.35 -7.73 -16.56
CA GLY A 359 -13.56 -8.53 -17.77
C GLY A 359 -12.73 -8.08 -18.99
N GLY A 360 -11.55 -7.50 -18.76
CA GLY A 360 -10.57 -7.14 -19.82
C GLY A 360 -10.87 -5.87 -20.62
N GLY A 361 -11.87 -5.07 -20.24
CA GLY A 361 -12.26 -3.85 -20.97
C GLY A 361 -11.71 -2.52 -20.42
N ALA A 362 -11.08 -2.51 -19.26
CA ALA A 362 -10.49 -1.31 -18.66
C ALA A 362 -8.99 -1.23 -18.98
N ASP A 363 -8.57 -0.18 -19.68
CA ASP A 363 -7.16 0.11 -19.95
C ASP A 363 -6.51 0.72 -18.68
N PRO A 364 -5.60 0.02 -17.99
CA PRO A 364 -4.94 0.51 -16.78
C PRO A 364 -4.19 1.84 -17.00
N VAL A 365 -3.77 2.11 -18.24
CA VAL A 365 -3.11 3.35 -18.63
C VAL A 365 -4.08 4.53 -18.58
N SER A 366 -5.27 4.37 -19.16
CA SER A 366 -6.34 5.38 -19.08
C SER A 366 -6.77 5.69 -17.64
N GLN A 367 -6.67 4.70 -16.75
CA GLN A 367 -6.99 4.84 -15.33
C GLN A 367 -5.98 5.72 -14.59
N LEU A 368 -4.68 5.42 -14.74
CA LEU A 368 -3.62 6.22 -14.15
C LEU A 368 -3.54 7.63 -14.75
N LEU A 369 -3.71 7.77 -16.07
CA LEU A 369 -3.72 9.06 -16.76
C LEU A 369 -4.87 9.95 -16.29
N SER A 370 -6.06 9.39 -16.07
CA SER A 370 -7.20 10.14 -15.53
C SER A 370 -6.95 10.61 -14.10
N GLY A 371 -6.26 9.81 -13.29
CA GLY A 371 -5.80 10.20 -11.96
C GLY A 371 -4.80 11.36 -11.97
N LEU A 372 -3.79 11.28 -12.83
CA LEU A 372 -2.79 12.33 -13.03
C LEU A 372 -3.42 13.62 -13.58
N GLN A 373 -4.37 13.50 -14.49
CA GLN A 373 -5.06 14.63 -15.10
C GLN A 373 -5.98 15.34 -14.10
N TYR A 374 -6.57 14.61 -13.15
CA TYR A 374 -7.29 15.22 -12.04
C TYR A 374 -6.38 16.09 -11.17
N ILE A 375 -5.17 15.61 -10.83
CA ILE A 375 -4.18 16.35 -10.03
C ILE A 375 -3.70 17.61 -10.78
N LEU A 376 -3.40 17.50 -12.07
CA LEU A 376 -2.95 18.63 -12.89
C LEU A 376 -4.02 19.72 -13.05
N ASN A 377 -5.30 19.32 -13.09
CA ASN A 377 -6.42 20.24 -13.25
C ASN A 377 -6.93 20.83 -11.93
N ASN A 378 -6.50 20.28 -10.78
CA ASN A 378 -6.86 20.76 -9.45
C ASN A 378 -5.60 21.01 -8.61
N PRO A 379 -4.76 21.99 -8.99
CA PRO A 379 -3.65 22.44 -8.15
C PRO A 379 -4.19 23.02 -6.82
N PRO A 380 -3.38 23.01 -5.74
CA PRO A 380 -3.80 23.42 -4.40
C PRO A 380 -4.30 24.87 -4.29
#